data_AF-A0A351Q8W2-F1
#
_entry.id   AF-A0A351Q8W2-F1
#
_cell.length_a   1.000
_cell.length_b   1.000
_cell.length_c   1.000
_cell.angle_alpha   90.00
_cell.angle_beta   90.00
_cell.angle_gamma   90.00
#
_symmetry.space_group_name_H-M   'P 1'
#
loop_
_entity.id
_entity.type
_entity.pdbx_description
1 polymer ?
#
loop_
_entity_poly.entity_id
_entity_poly.type
_entity_poly.pdbx_seq_one_letter_code
_entity_poly.pdbx_strand_id
1 'polypeptide(L)'
;MSENLLSKIIAEQTEILLKNINSVVQSASLEAEFDGLNASRFIFHTLHSLDKWFVNPAEYKYDENSSGGVAENLSVISSSREGFDAAPGVVIPRENLEKYAVSVAQKIRNYLANLSDKMLSEKLDGCEFTRLELILGQFRHVMCHVGISSAINFQNGNSWLKYFGLD
;
A
#
# COMPACT_ATOMS: atom_id res chain seq x y z
N MET A 1 -23.96 22.30 1.74
CA MET A 1 -22.70 21.53 1.83
C MET A 1 -21.87 21.91 0.62
N SER A 2 -20.56 22.16 0.77
CA SER A 2 -19.71 22.41 -0.38
C SER A 2 -19.78 21.21 -1.32
N GLU A 3 -19.82 21.45 -2.61
CA GLU A 3 -19.64 20.41 -3.61
C GLU A 3 -18.32 19.68 -3.30
N ASN A 4 -18.33 18.34 -3.29
CA ASN A 4 -17.15 17.49 -3.08
C ASN A 4 -16.52 17.51 -1.67
N LEU A 5 -17.32 17.68 -0.62
CA LEU A 5 -16.81 17.65 0.76
C LEU A 5 -16.23 16.28 1.13
N LEU A 6 -16.90 15.19 0.76
CA LEU A 6 -16.47 13.84 1.16
C LEU A 6 -15.20 13.43 0.41
N SER A 7 -15.11 13.69 -0.89
CA SER A 7 -13.90 13.38 -1.67
C SER A 7 -12.71 14.20 -1.20
N LYS A 8 -12.92 15.45 -0.77
CA LYS A 8 -11.88 16.26 -0.13
C LYS A 8 -11.40 15.65 1.20
N ILE A 9 -12.31 15.24 2.09
CA ILE A 9 -11.94 14.57 3.34
C ILE A 9 -11.17 13.29 3.04
N ILE A 10 -11.62 12.48 2.07
CA ILE A 10 -10.92 11.26 1.66
C ILE A 10 -9.50 11.58 1.17
N ALA A 11 -9.33 12.64 0.38
CA ALA A 11 -8.00 13.05 -0.09
C ALA A 11 -7.08 13.43 1.07
N GLU A 12 -7.56 14.24 2.02
CA GLU A 12 -6.81 14.64 3.22
C GLU A 12 -6.42 13.43 4.09
N GLN A 13 -7.37 12.50 4.33
CA GLN A 13 -7.10 11.28 5.09
C GLN A 13 -6.16 10.33 4.32
N THR A 14 -6.19 10.33 2.99
CA THR A 14 -5.27 9.53 2.18
C THR A 14 -3.84 10.04 2.28
N GLU A 15 -3.62 11.35 2.43
CA GLU A 15 -2.27 11.86 2.70
C GLU A 15 -1.72 11.35 4.04
N ILE A 16 -2.55 11.22 5.07
CA ILE A 16 -2.14 10.62 6.36
C ILE A 16 -1.82 9.14 6.18
N LEU A 17 -2.62 8.40 5.40
CA LEU A 17 -2.34 7.01 5.05
C LEU A 17 -0.98 6.88 4.34
N LEU A 18 -0.69 7.74 3.35
CA LEU A 18 0.57 7.75 2.61
C LEU A 18 1.76 8.12 3.50
N LYS A 19 1.60 9.05 4.46
CA LYS A 19 2.62 9.36 5.48
C LYS A 19 2.95 8.14 6.35
N ASN A 20 1.94 7.36 6.76
CA ASN A 20 2.15 6.13 7.52
C ASN A 20 2.94 5.08 6.73
N ILE A 21 2.63 4.89 5.45
CA ILE A 21 3.39 3.98 4.58
C ILE A 21 4.83 4.48 4.42
N ASN A 22 5.03 5.77 4.18
CA ASN A 22 6.37 6.34 4.03
C ASN A 22 7.21 6.19 5.31
N SER A 23 6.61 6.34 6.49
CA SER A 23 7.26 6.07 7.78
C SER A 23 7.80 4.64 7.85
N VAL A 24 6.99 3.66 7.43
CA VAL A 24 7.40 2.25 7.35
C VAL A 24 8.54 2.05 6.36
N VAL A 25 8.38 2.56 5.13
CA VAL A 25 9.39 2.44 4.07
C VAL A 25 10.74 3.03 4.48
N GLN A 26 10.75 4.14 5.23
CA GLN A 26 11.99 4.81 5.64
C GLN A 26 12.67 4.16 6.85
N SER A 27 11.89 3.60 7.78
CA SER A 27 12.40 3.29 9.13
C SER A 27 12.42 1.79 9.48
N ALA A 28 11.70 0.95 8.73
CA ALA A 28 11.69 -0.49 9.01
C ALA A 28 13.05 -1.14 8.70
N SER A 29 13.47 -2.07 9.56
CA SER A 29 14.55 -3.03 9.26
C SER A 29 14.05 -4.01 8.19
N LEU A 30 14.63 -3.96 6.99
CA LEU A 30 14.11 -4.65 5.81
C LEU A 30 14.38 -6.16 5.84
N GLU A 31 15.48 -6.53 6.50
CA GLU A 31 15.99 -7.88 6.66
C GLU A 31 15.27 -8.65 7.78
N ALA A 32 14.58 -7.95 8.68
CA ALA A 32 13.89 -8.52 9.83
C ALA A 32 12.95 -9.66 9.40
N GLU A 33 13.15 -10.84 9.97
CA GLU A 33 12.38 -12.04 9.60
C GLU A 33 11.04 -12.06 10.34
N PHE A 34 9.99 -12.46 9.61
CA PHE A 34 8.67 -12.74 10.12
C PHE A 34 7.95 -13.74 9.21
N ASP A 35 7.46 -14.83 9.79
CA ASP A 35 6.76 -15.90 9.07
C ASP A 35 7.54 -16.46 7.86
N GLY A 36 8.85 -16.63 8.01
CA GLY A 36 9.74 -17.15 6.97
C GLY A 36 10.01 -16.19 5.80
N LEU A 37 9.58 -14.94 5.89
CA LEU A 37 9.86 -13.88 4.93
C LEU A 37 10.55 -12.70 5.63
N ASN A 38 11.23 -11.85 4.88
CA ASN A 38 11.78 -10.60 5.44
C ASN A 38 10.77 -9.45 5.36
N ALA A 39 10.92 -8.45 6.22
CA ALA A 39 10.02 -7.30 6.34
C ALA A 39 9.81 -6.55 5.01
N SER A 40 10.85 -6.49 4.15
CA SER A 40 10.73 -5.83 2.84
C SER A 40 9.61 -6.43 1.97
N ARG A 41 9.34 -7.74 2.11
CA ARG A 41 8.23 -8.43 1.43
C ARG A 41 6.86 -7.93 1.88
N PHE A 42 6.68 -7.69 3.18
CA PHE A 42 5.42 -7.16 3.73
C PHE A 42 5.19 -5.70 3.31
N ILE A 43 6.26 -4.91 3.25
CA ILE A 43 6.19 -3.51 2.78
C ILE A 43 5.81 -3.48 1.29
N PHE A 44 6.49 -4.29 0.48
CA PHE A 44 6.19 -4.40 -0.94
C PHE A 44 4.78 -4.93 -1.21
N HIS A 45 4.33 -5.95 -0.47
CA HIS A 45 2.94 -6.43 -0.50
C HIS A 45 1.94 -5.31 -0.25
N THR A 46 2.21 -4.47 0.75
CA THR A 46 1.34 -3.35 1.10
C THR A 46 1.25 -2.33 -0.03
N LEU A 47 2.40 -1.95 -0.60
CA LEU A 47 2.47 -1.01 -1.72
C LEU A 47 1.78 -1.56 -2.97
N HIS A 48 2.02 -2.84 -3.30
CA HIS A 48 1.43 -3.50 -4.46
C HIS A 48 -0.09 -3.63 -4.34
N SER A 49 -0.60 -4.04 -3.17
CA SER A 49 -2.04 -4.06 -2.92
C SER A 49 -2.66 -2.68 -3.07
N LEU A 50 -2.00 -1.66 -2.51
CA LEU A 50 -2.47 -0.28 -2.60
C LEU A 50 -2.51 0.22 -4.06
N ASP A 51 -1.46 -0.03 -4.85
CA ASP A 51 -1.37 0.30 -6.28
C ASP A 51 -2.50 -0.37 -7.08
N LYS A 52 -2.75 -1.65 -6.79
CA LYS A 52 -3.74 -2.47 -7.51
C LYS A 52 -5.18 -2.10 -7.17
N TRP A 53 -5.49 -1.98 -5.89
CA TRP A 53 -6.87 -2.00 -5.42
C TRP A 53 -7.44 -0.63 -5.09
N PHE A 54 -6.63 0.41 -4.91
CA PHE A 54 -7.16 1.73 -4.51
C PHE A 54 -8.00 2.39 -5.61
N VAL A 55 -7.63 2.19 -6.88
CA VAL A 55 -8.27 2.85 -8.03
C VAL A 55 -9.21 1.89 -8.75
N ASN A 56 -8.69 0.98 -9.56
CA ASN A 56 -9.48 -0.01 -10.30
C ASN A 56 -8.69 -1.32 -10.44
N PRO A 57 -9.00 -2.37 -9.65
CA PRO A 57 -8.28 -3.63 -9.76
C PRO A 57 -8.52 -4.37 -11.08
N ALA A 58 -9.62 -4.08 -11.80
CA ALA A 58 -9.97 -4.75 -13.05
C ALA A 58 -9.11 -4.31 -14.24
N GLU A 59 -8.61 -3.07 -14.20
CA GLU A 59 -7.75 -2.49 -15.24
C GLU A 59 -6.28 -2.43 -14.82
N TYR A 60 -5.97 -2.92 -13.62
CA TYR A 60 -4.64 -2.86 -13.07
C TYR A 60 -3.65 -3.69 -13.90
N LYS A 61 -2.51 -3.07 -14.22
CA LYS A 61 -1.36 -3.74 -14.81
C LYS A 61 -0.12 -3.38 -14.01
N TYR A 62 0.58 -4.39 -13.55
CA TYR A 62 1.85 -4.20 -12.87
C TYR A 62 2.90 -3.64 -13.84
N ASP A 63 3.57 -2.57 -13.44
CA ASP A 63 4.72 -2.01 -14.14
C ASP A 63 5.95 -2.17 -13.25
N GLU A 64 6.80 -3.12 -13.62
CA GLU A 64 8.03 -3.42 -12.90
C GLU A 64 9.02 -2.23 -12.87
N ASN A 65 8.95 -1.31 -13.83
CA ASN A 65 9.79 -0.10 -13.80
C ASN A 65 9.40 0.82 -12.65
N SER A 66 8.12 0.85 -12.30
CA SER A 66 7.59 1.64 -11.19
C SER A 66 8.13 1.18 -9.83
N SER A 67 8.51 -0.10 -9.71
CA SER A 67 9.10 -0.68 -8.52
C SER A 67 10.63 -0.79 -8.55
N GLY A 68 11.27 -0.32 -9.61
CA GLY A 68 12.73 -0.42 -9.74
C GLY A 68 13.23 -1.82 -10.09
N GLY A 69 12.45 -2.62 -10.83
CA GLY A 69 12.86 -3.97 -11.23
C GLY A 69 12.49 -5.07 -10.23
N VAL A 70 11.55 -4.80 -9.32
CA VAL A 70 11.10 -5.81 -8.35
C VAL A 70 10.04 -6.67 -9.00
N ALA A 71 10.22 -7.99 -9.01
CA ALA A 71 9.26 -8.91 -9.59
C ALA A 71 7.92 -8.91 -8.81
N GLU A 72 6.79 -8.92 -9.53
CA GLU A 72 5.45 -8.82 -8.93
C GLU A 72 5.17 -9.92 -7.90
N ASN A 73 5.62 -11.14 -8.16
CA ASN A 73 5.37 -12.31 -7.30
C ASN A 73 5.94 -12.14 -5.88
N LEU A 74 6.91 -11.25 -5.68
CA LEU A 74 7.41 -10.90 -4.35
C LEU A 74 6.36 -10.19 -3.48
N SER A 75 5.23 -9.74 -4.04
CA SER A 75 4.11 -9.21 -3.26
C SER A 75 3.26 -10.31 -2.63
N VAL A 76 3.42 -11.57 -3.04
CA VAL A 76 2.67 -12.69 -2.46
C VAL A 76 3.37 -13.16 -1.19
N ILE A 77 2.72 -12.95 -0.05
CA ILE A 77 3.28 -13.21 1.30
C ILE A 77 2.61 -14.37 2.05
N SER A 78 1.82 -15.20 1.37
CA SER A 78 1.19 -16.38 1.97
C SER A 78 1.41 -17.60 1.09
N SER A 79 1.92 -18.68 1.69
CA SER A 79 2.18 -19.96 1.03
C SER A 79 0.93 -20.66 0.47
N SER A 80 -0.25 -20.23 0.90
CA SER A 80 -1.53 -20.72 0.40
C SER A 80 -2.00 -20.07 -0.90
N ARG A 81 -1.31 -19.03 -1.39
CA ARG A 81 -1.71 -18.27 -2.57
C ARG A 81 -0.89 -18.66 -3.80
N GLU A 82 -1.55 -18.69 -4.95
CA GLU A 82 -0.88 -18.84 -6.24
C GLU A 82 0.16 -17.74 -6.45
N GLY A 83 1.29 -18.09 -7.05
CA GLY A 83 2.42 -17.18 -7.26
C GLY A 83 3.29 -16.94 -6.02
N PHE A 84 3.03 -17.62 -4.90
CA PHE A 84 3.92 -17.56 -3.74
C PHE A 84 5.30 -18.14 -4.09
N ASP A 85 6.31 -17.31 -3.89
CA ASP A 85 7.71 -17.71 -3.86
C ASP A 85 8.32 -17.22 -2.54
N ALA A 86 8.81 -18.16 -1.73
CA ALA A 86 9.46 -17.84 -0.47
C ALA A 86 10.70 -16.95 -0.71
N ALA A 87 11.40 -17.15 -1.84
CA ALA A 87 12.62 -16.45 -2.23
C ALA A 87 13.51 -16.07 -1.02
N PRO A 88 13.88 -17.05 -0.18
CA PRO A 88 14.59 -16.76 1.07
C PRO A 88 15.90 -16.05 0.77
N GLY A 89 16.14 -14.92 1.44
CA GLY A 89 17.33 -14.09 1.22
C GLY A 89 17.18 -12.96 0.19
N VAL A 90 16.07 -12.90 -0.57
CA VAL A 90 15.78 -11.73 -1.44
C VAL A 90 15.20 -10.61 -0.59
N VAL A 91 16.04 -9.64 -0.23
CA VAL A 91 15.61 -8.39 0.43
C VAL A 91 15.41 -7.33 -0.64
N ILE A 92 14.21 -6.76 -0.71
CA ILE A 92 13.90 -5.68 -1.64
C ILE A 92 14.62 -4.40 -1.17
N PRO A 93 15.47 -3.79 -2.00
CA PRO A 93 16.22 -2.59 -1.60
C PRO A 93 15.30 -1.44 -1.20
N ARG A 94 15.71 -0.65 -0.20
CA ARG A 94 14.94 0.51 0.27
C ARG A 94 14.64 1.49 -0.86
N GLU A 95 15.63 1.76 -1.72
CA GLU A 95 15.49 2.63 -2.89
C GLU A 95 14.38 2.18 -3.85
N ASN A 96 14.18 0.87 -4.00
CA ASN A 96 13.11 0.31 -4.83
C ASN A 96 11.75 0.46 -4.16
N LEU A 97 11.66 0.25 -2.84
CA LEU A 97 10.45 0.50 -2.06
C LEU A 97 10.06 1.99 -2.06
N GLU A 98 11.03 2.88 -1.91
CA GLU A 98 10.84 4.33 -1.97
C GLU A 98 10.36 4.78 -3.35
N LYS A 99 11.02 4.31 -4.41
CA LYS A 99 10.61 4.56 -5.80
C LYS A 99 9.17 4.11 -6.02
N TYR A 100 8.83 2.90 -5.55
CA TYR A 100 7.48 2.39 -5.71
C TYR A 100 6.46 3.18 -4.91
N ALA A 101 6.76 3.52 -3.64
CA ALA A 101 5.91 4.35 -2.80
C ALA A 101 5.61 5.72 -3.43
N VAL A 102 6.61 6.37 -4.02
CA VAL A 102 6.42 7.63 -4.77
C VAL A 102 5.50 7.43 -5.98
N SER A 103 5.72 6.36 -6.77
CA SER A 103 4.88 6.06 -7.93
C SER A 103 3.42 5.83 -7.55
N VAL A 104 3.18 4.97 -6.55
CA VAL A 104 1.83 4.65 -6.05
C VAL A 104 1.14 5.89 -5.49
N ALA A 105 1.84 6.69 -4.67
CA ALA A 105 1.31 7.93 -4.13
C ALA A 105 0.90 8.91 -5.23
N GLN A 106 1.70 9.04 -6.29
CA GLN A 106 1.37 9.93 -7.41
C GLN A 106 0.12 9.45 -8.17
N LYS A 107 -0.01 8.15 -8.44
CA LYS A 107 -1.21 7.59 -9.09
C LYS A 107 -2.46 7.87 -8.26
N ILE A 108 -2.38 7.66 -6.94
CA ILE A 108 -3.48 7.89 -6.01
C ILE A 108 -3.86 9.37 -5.92
N ARG A 109 -2.90 10.28 -5.82
CA ARG A 109 -3.16 11.72 -5.83
C ARG A 109 -3.83 12.18 -7.12
N ASN A 110 -3.36 11.69 -8.26
CA ASN A 110 -3.97 11.99 -9.57
C ASN A 110 -5.42 11.50 -9.63
N TYR A 111 -5.68 10.30 -9.10
CA TYR A 111 -7.03 9.76 -9.01
C TYR A 111 -7.94 10.61 -8.13
N LEU A 112 -7.50 10.95 -6.92
CA LEU A 112 -8.27 11.70 -5.93
C LEU A 112 -8.54 13.15 -6.37
N ALA A 113 -7.63 13.76 -7.12
CA ALA A 113 -7.82 15.09 -7.69
C ALA A 113 -9.03 15.18 -8.66
N ASN A 114 -9.44 14.05 -9.23
CA ASN A 114 -10.57 13.94 -10.16
C ASN A 114 -11.81 13.29 -9.53
N LEU A 115 -11.77 12.94 -8.24
CA LEU A 115 -12.86 12.24 -7.56
C LEU A 115 -13.88 13.25 -7.01
N SER A 116 -15.16 13.06 -7.36
CA SER A 116 -16.28 13.83 -6.83
C SER A 116 -17.11 13.00 -5.83
N ASP A 117 -17.92 13.67 -5.00
CA ASP A 117 -18.80 12.98 -4.04
C ASP A 117 -19.78 12.03 -4.73
N LYS A 118 -20.28 12.43 -5.92
CA LYS A 118 -21.21 11.62 -6.72
C LYS A 118 -20.56 10.32 -7.21
N MET A 119 -19.27 10.35 -7.53
CA MET A 119 -18.54 9.20 -8.03
C MET A 119 -18.33 8.13 -6.95
N LEU A 120 -18.37 8.48 -5.66
CA LEU A 120 -18.05 7.56 -4.56
C LEU A 120 -18.91 6.29 -4.57
N SER A 121 -20.19 6.39 -4.93
CA SER A 121 -21.12 5.26 -5.01
C SER A 121 -21.13 4.55 -6.36
N GLU A 122 -20.35 5.02 -7.34
CA GLU A 122 -20.24 4.38 -8.65
C GLU A 122 -19.30 3.18 -8.58
N LYS A 123 -19.60 2.17 -9.40
CA LYS A 123 -18.68 1.08 -9.72
C LYS A 123 -17.89 1.44 -10.97
N LEU A 124 -16.64 1.01 -10.99
CA LEU A 124 -15.78 1.11 -12.17
C LEU A 124 -16.04 -0.05 -13.14
N ASP A 125 -15.71 0.15 -14.42
CA ASP A 125 -15.84 -0.89 -15.43
C ASP A 125 -15.05 -2.15 -15.03
N GLY A 126 -15.72 -3.30 -15.10
CA GLY A 126 -15.14 -4.59 -14.70
C GLY A 126 -14.95 -4.78 -13.19
N CYS A 127 -15.34 -3.81 -12.35
CA CYS A 127 -15.19 -3.90 -10.90
C CYS A 127 -16.55 -4.05 -10.21
N GLU A 128 -16.67 -5.04 -9.32
CA GLU A 128 -17.91 -5.27 -8.57
C GLU A 128 -18.09 -4.34 -7.37
N PHE A 129 -17.04 -3.63 -6.96
CA PHE A 129 -17.02 -2.74 -5.81
C PHE A 129 -17.19 -1.27 -6.24
N THR A 130 -17.81 -0.49 -5.39
CA THR A 130 -17.85 0.96 -5.53
C THR A 130 -16.47 1.57 -5.25
N ARG A 131 -16.23 2.78 -5.78
CA ARG A 131 -15.00 3.53 -5.50
C ARG A 131 -14.76 3.69 -3.99
N LEU A 132 -15.81 3.98 -3.23
CA LEU A 132 -15.70 4.12 -1.77
C LEU A 132 -15.35 2.80 -1.08
N GLU A 133 -15.92 1.66 -1.51
CA GLU A 133 -15.57 0.34 -0.96
C GLU A 133 -14.09 0.00 -1.20
N LEU A 134 -13.57 0.30 -2.39
CA LEU A 134 -12.15 0.12 -2.72
C LEU A 134 -11.25 0.95 -1.81
N ILE A 135 -11.55 2.24 -1.68
CA ILE A 135 -10.80 3.18 -0.82
C ILE A 135 -10.82 2.69 0.63
N LEU A 136 -12.00 2.42 1.20
CA LEU A 136 -12.12 1.94 2.59
C LEU A 136 -11.46 0.57 2.80
N GLY A 137 -11.52 -0.30 1.80
CA GLY A 137 -10.81 -1.57 1.79
C GLY A 137 -9.30 -1.38 1.93
N GLN A 138 -8.72 -0.44 1.18
CA GLN A 138 -7.29 -0.15 1.26
C GLN A 138 -6.88 0.55 2.55
N PHE A 139 -7.71 1.44 3.12
CA PHE A 139 -7.44 2.00 4.45
C PHE A 139 -7.30 0.88 5.50
N ARG A 140 -8.21 -0.10 5.50
CA ARG A 140 -8.13 -1.24 6.43
C ARG A 140 -6.92 -2.13 6.16
N HIS A 141 -6.67 -2.46 4.90
CA HIS A 141 -5.55 -3.33 4.51
C HIS A 141 -4.19 -2.70 4.87
N VAL A 142 -3.95 -1.48 4.42
CA VAL A 142 -2.70 -0.76 4.69
C VAL A 142 -2.47 -0.61 6.17
N MET A 143 -3.48 -0.20 6.95
CA MET A 143 -3.28 0.02 8.38
C MET A 143 -3.03 -1.28 9.15
N CYS A 144 -3.60 -2.40 8.72
CA CYS A 144 -3.22 -3.71 9.24
C CYS A 144 -1.72 -3.98 9.01
N HIS A 145 -1.23 -3.73 7.80
CA HIS A 145 0.18 -3.97 7.45
C HIS A 145 1.17 -2.95 8.04
N VAL A 146 0.75 -1.71 8.29
CA VAL A 146 1.54 -0.75 9.08
C VAL A 146 1.73 -1.28 10.51
N GLY A 147 0.67 -1.80 11.12
CA GLY A 147 0.74 -2.46 12.43
C GLY A 147 1.66 -3.67 12.43
N ILE A 148 1.52 -4.57 11.44
CA ILE A 148 2.40 -5.73 11.25
C ILE A 148 3.86 -5.29 11.10
N SER A 149 4.14 -4.31 10.23
CA SER A 149 5.52 -3.84 10.00
C SER A 149 6.14 -3.27 11.27
N SER A 150 5.34 -2.55 12.09
CA SER A 150 5.79 -2.03 13.38
C SER A 150 6.08 -3.14 14.38
N ALA A 151 5.24 -4.18 14.42
CA ALA A 151 5.46 -5.37 15.25
C ALA A 151 6.72 -6.14 14.83
N ILE A 152 6.93 -6.36 13.53
CA ILE A 152 8.14 -7.00 12.99
C ILE A 152 9.39 -6.21 13.43
N ASN A 153 9.36 -4.88 13.28
CA ASN A 153 10.48 -4.03 13.66
C ASN A 153 10.80 -4.17 15.16
N PHE A 154 9.78 -4.10 16.01
CA PHE A 154 9.91 -4.22 17.46
C PHE A 154 10.41 -5.59 17.92
N GLN A 155 9.85 -6.67 17.37
CA GLN A 155 10.26 -8.05 17.69
C GLN A 155 11.72 -8.34 17.31
N ASN A 156 12.26 -7.60 16.33
CA ASN A 156 13.65 -7.69 15.90
C ASN A 156 14.57 -6.69 16.62
N GLY A 157 14.17 -6.17 17.79
CA GLY A 157 15.02 -5.36 18.67
C GLY A 157 15.09 -3.87 18.35
N ASN A 158 14.26 -3.38 17.41
CA ASN A 158 14.17 -1.96 17.06
C ASN A 158 13.01 -1.27 17.78
N SER A 159 12.92 0.06 17.66
CA SER A 159 11.79 0.83 18.19
C SER A 159 10.52 0.65 17.35
N TRP A 160 9.35 0.95 17.95
CA TRP A 160 8.09 1.09 17.22
C TRP A 160 8.23 2.11 16.08
N LEU A 161 7.61 1.83 14.94
CA LEU A 161 7.57 2.75 13.81
C LEU A 161 6.63 3.92 14.11
N LYS A 162 6.95 5.09 13.58
CA LYS A 162 6.14 6.30 13.77
C LYS A 162 4.79 6.14 13.06
N TYR A 163 3.73 6.53 13.77
CA TYR A 163 2.35 6.49 13.29
C TYR A 163 1.71 7.89 13.32
N PHE A 164 0.80 8.14 12.39
CA PHE A 164 0.02 9.37 12.23
C PHE A 164 -1.47 9.02 12.21
N GLY A 165 -2.26 9.60 13.13
CA GLY A 165 -3.70 9.32 13.26
C GLY A 165 -4.56 10.38 12.57
N LEU A 166 -4.45 11.62 13.04
CA LEU A 166 -5.00 12.84 12.44
C LEU A 166 -3.90 13.90 12.50
N ASP A 167 -3.85 14.79 11.51
CA ASP A 167 -2.93 15.93 11.44
C ASP A 167 -3.71 17.26 11.38
#